data_AF-A0A7C3UQG7-F1
#
_entry.id   AF-A0A7C3UQG7-F1
#
_cell.length_a   1.000
_cell.length_b   1.000
_cell.length_c   1.000
_cell.angle_alpha   90.00
_cell.angle_beta   90.00
_cell.angle_gamma   90.00
#
_symmetry.space_group_name_H-M   'P 1'
#
loop_
_entity.id
_entity.type
_entity.pdbx_description
1 polymer ?
#
loop_
_entity_poly.entity_id
_entity_poly.type
_entity_poly.pdbx_seq_one_letter_code
_entity_poly.pdbx_strand_id
1 'polypeptide(L)'
;MDTFKLDSLPPEMVSSIFLNLPFTGILKLCQVSSYFSNFCNDQMLWASKAEYDFNFPISVFLQLYQTTYPKNPRTIYQRVFNIIKNPILSLEDAAENGDLNLVRLLLETSSSDLSKSSKNLSEKTDSLEDAPTKISKDLRESFLNRNAIEMLTMYKKRYLNNLMYYAGRGGHFNIINYLISEGANINKALAGAAYGGHLNLVDHLIDNLGATNIYGALQEAAYGGHLNIVIAILKREISDYNIPLMGGAQGGHLDIVEYAIQKGAPNLNEALRVAAGTDHLNVVDYLIYRGAWDLNGALSEAAAGGYQHIMEYLIEQGATDLNSALIKANENGHIDIVSYLLDRGAQF
;
A
#
# COMPACT_ATOMS: atom_id res chain seq x y z
N MET A 1 51.72 -5.59 -11.73
CA MET A 1 51.31 -4.86 -10.50
C MET A 1 51.00 -5.92 -9.48
N ASP A 2 51.80 -5.97 -8.44
CA ASP A 2 51.80 -6.99 -7.40
C ASP A 2 50.40 -7.22 -6.82
N THR A 3 50.05 -8.49 -6.62
CA THR A 3 48.89 -8.97 -5.87
C THR A 3 49.02 -8.52 -4.42
N PHE A 4 48.73 -7.25 -4.18
CA PHE A 4 48.57 -6.69 -2.85
C PHE A 4 47.49 -7.49 -2.12
N LYS A 5 47.80 -7.89 -0.88
CA LYS A 5 47.06 -8.83 -0.03
C LYS A 5 45.62 -8.38 0.26
N LEU A 6 44.73 -8.52 -0.72
CA LEU A 6 43.28 -8.35 -0.57
C LEU A 6 42.70 -9.38 0.40
N ASP A 7 43.29 -10.58 0.46
CA ASP A 7 42.87 -11.66 1.35
C ASP A 7 43.16 -11.41 2.84
N SER A 8 43.90 -10.36 3.19
CA SER A 8 44.22 -10.02 4.58
C SER A 8 43.45 -8.81 5.12
N LEU A 9 42.51 -8.26 4.34
CA LEU A 9 41.73 -7.09 4.76
C LEU A 9 40.56 -7.49 5.69
N PRO A 10 40.25 -6.68 6.72
CA PRO A 10 39.06 -6.87 7.54
C PRO A 10 37.78 -6.81 6.68
N PRO A 11 36.74 -7.61 6.97
CA PRO A 11 35.48 -7.65 6.20
C PRO A 11 34.80 -6.28 6.00
N GLU A 12 34.98 -5.37 6.96
CA GLU A 12 34.46 -4.00 6.93
C GLU A 12 35.15 -3.13 5.87
N MET A 13 36.48 -3.28 5.73
CA MET A 13 37.28 -2.60 4.70
C MET A 13 36.98 -3.13 3.31
N VAL A 14 36.75 -4.45 3.21
CA VAL A 14 36.32 -5.10 1.98
C VAL A 14 34.98 -4.54 1.50
N SER A 15 34.00 -4.40 2.39
CA SER A 15 32.69 -3.84 2.04
C SER A 15 32.78 -2.39 1.56
N SER A 16 33.67 -1.58 2.14
CA SER A 16 33.97 -0.20 1.71
C SER A 16 34.61 -0.10 0.31
N ILE A 17 35.46 -1.06 -0.05
CA ILE A 17 36.12 -1.11 -1.36
C ILE A 17 35.10 -1.43 -2.47
N PHE A 18 34.17 -2.34 -2.22
CA PHE A 18 33.13 -2.73 -3.18
C PHE A 18 32.14 -1.59 -3.48
N LEU A 19 31.89 -0.69 -2.52
CA LEU A 19 31.01 0.47 -2.68
C LEU A 19 31.56 1.54 -3.64
N ASN A 20 32.86 1.54 -3.92
CA ASN A 20 33.53 2.62 -4.66
C ASN A 20 34.09 2.19 -6.03
N LEU A 21 33.91 0.93 -6.43
CA LEU A 21 34.46 0.41 -7.68
C LEU A 21 33.39 0.34 -8.79
N PRO A 22 33.73 0.70 -10.04
CA PRO A 22 32.87 0.43 -11.18
C PRO A 22 32.77 -1.09 -11.41
N PHE A 23 31.68 -1.55 -12.03
CA PHE A 23 31.37 -2.98 -12.26
C PHE A 23 32.55 -3.79 -12.82
N THR A 24 33.30 -3.21 -13.77
CA THR A 24 34.49 -3.82 -14.37
C THR A 24 35.65 -4.00 -13.38
N GLY A 25 35.75 -3.15 -12.36
CA GLY A 25 36.70 -3.27 -11.25
C GLY A 25 36.31 -4.36 -10.26
N ILE A 26 35.02 -4.52 -9.99
CA ILE A 26 34.51 -5.58 -9.09
C ILE A 26 34.67 -6.96 -9.75
N LEU A 27 34.34 -7.09 -11.03
CA LEU A 27 34.56 -8.34 -11.80
C LEU A 27 36.03 -8.76 -11.81
N LYS A 28 36.94 -7.79 -11.96
CA LYS A 28 38.38 -8.06 -11.87
C LYS A 28 38.75 -8.58 -10.49
N LEU A 29 38.26 -7.98 -9.40
CA LEU A 29 38.54 -8.44 -8.03
C LEU A 29 38.03 -9.87 -7.74
N CYS A 30 36.83 -10.21 -8.21
CA CYS A 30 36.28 -11.57 -8.06
C CYS A 30 37.07 -12.64 -8.83
N GLN A 31 37.84 -12.24 -9.85
CA GLN A 31 38.71 -13.14 -10.61
C GLN A 31 40.09 -13.36 -9.97
N VAL A 32 40.48 -12.57 -8.97
CA VAL A 32 41.85 -12.62 -8.40
C VAL A 32 41.94 -13.35 -7.05
N SER A 33 40.83 -13.73 -6.42
CA SER A 33 40.87 -14.38 -5.10
C SER A 33 39.76 -15.40 -4.88
N SER A 34 40.13 -16.54 -4.28
CA SER A 34 39.22 -17.61 -3.87
C SER A 34 38.37 -17.25 -2.65
N TYR A 35 38.84 -16.33 -1.81
CA TYR A 35 38.04 -15.77 -0.71
C TYR A 35 36.89 -14.91 -1.26
N PHE A 36 37.18 -14.14 -2.31
CA PHE A 36 36.19 -13.33 -3.01
C PHE A 36 35.27 -14.16 -3.92
N SER A 37 35.70 -15.31 -4.45
CA SER A 37 34.88 -16.11 -5.36
C SER A 37 33.61 -16.66 -4.70
N ASN A 38 33.66 -17.13 -3.45
CA ASN A 38 32.47 -17.64 -2.76
C ASN A 38 31.48 -16.52 -2.40
N PHE A 39 31.97 -15.30 -2.12
CA PHE A 39 31.14 -14.12 -1.88
C PHE A 39 30.53 -13.59 -3.19
N CYS A 40 31.29 -13.59 -4.29
CA CYS A 40 30.86 -13.11 -5.60
C CYS A 40 29.95 -14.09 -6.35
N ASN A 41 30.13 -15.41 -6.23
CA ASN A 41 29.53 -16.37 -7.15
C ASN A 41 28.00 -16.40 -7.14
N ASP A 42 27.36 -16.23 -5.99
CA ASP A 42 25.89 -16.18 -5.94
C ASP A 42 25.38 -14.72 -5.88
N GLN A 43 25.91 -13.89 -4.98
CA GLN A 43 25.41 -12.51 -4.82
C GLN A 43 25.66 -11.66 -6.05
N MET A 44 26.87 -11.70 -6.63
CA MET A 44 27.15 -10.92 -7.84
C MET A 44 26.57 -11.55 -9.08
N LEU A 45 26.39 -12.87 -9.16
CA LEU A 45 25.66 -13.46 -10.29
C LEU A 45 24.24 -12.92 -10.35
N TRP A 46 23.53 -12.87 -9.22
CA TRP A 46 22.18 -12.33 -9.17
C TRP A 46 22.16 -10.79 -9.26
N ALA A 47 23.17 -10.08 -8.73
CA ALA A 47 23.29 -8.62 -8.88
C ALA A 47 23.60 -8.22 -10.32
N SER A 48 24.54 -8.89 -10.98
CA SER A 48 24.87 -8.69 -12.40
C SER A 48 23.73 -9.13 -13.30
N LYS A 49 23.00 -10.18 -12.92
CA LYS A 49 21.77 -10.56 -13.61
C LYS A 49 20.69 -9.50 -13.45
N ALA A 50 20.55 -8.88 -12.27
CA ALA A 50 19.59 -7.80 -12.06
C ALA A 50 20.01 -6.50 -12.77
N GLU A 51 21.31 -6.20 -12.83
CA GLU A 51 21.86 -5.11 -13.63
C GLU A 51 21.65 -5.36 -15.13
N TYR A 52 21.88 -6.58 -15.61
CA TYR A 52 21.69 -6.94 -17.02
C TYR A 52 20.20 -7.01 -17.42
N ASP A 53 19.37 -7.66 -16.61
CA ASP A 53 17.94 -7.88 -16.92
C ASP A 53 17.12 -6.61 -16.70
N PHE A 54 17.55 -5.68 -15.82
CA PHE A 54 16.74 -4.54 -15.39
C PHE A 54 17.45 -3.19 -15.32
N ASN A 55 18.73 -3.10 -15.69
CA ASN A 55 19.57 -1.89 -15.54
C ASN A 55 19.54 -1.31 -14.11
N PHE A 56 19.40 -2.21 -13.11
CA PHE A 56 19.31 -1.86 -11.70
C PHE A 56 20.70 -1.67 -11.11
N PRO A 57 21.00 -0.56 -10.40
CA PRO A 57 22.35 -0.34 -9.89
C PRO A 57 22.77 -1.47 -8.93
N ILE A 58 23.92 -2.09 -9.18
CA ILE A 58 24.48 -3.14 -8.32
C ILE A 58 24.60 -2.66 -6.87
N SER A 59 24.91 -1.39 -6.65
CA SER A 59 24.98 -0.78 -5.31
C SER A 59 23.67 -0.91 -4.52
N VAL A 60 22.53 -0.68 -5.19
CA VAL A 60 21.18 -0.78 -4.61
C VAL A 60 20.81 -2.25 -4.36
N PHE A 61 21.20 -3.16 -5.27
CA PHE A 61 21.03 -4.61 -5.09
C PHE A 61 21.79 -5.11 -3.85
N LEU A 62 23.03 -4.68 -3.67
CA LEU A 62 23.87 -5.06 -2.54
C LEU A 62 23.37 -4.46 -1.22
N GLN A 63 22.83 -3.24 -1.22
CA GLN A 63 22.15 -2.67 -0.05
C GLN A 63 20.89 -3.46 0.32
N LEU A 64 20.04 -3.78 -0.66
CA LEU A 64 18.87 -4.65 -0.46
C LEU A 64 19.26 -6.02 0.09
N TYR A 65 20.38 -6.57 -0.38
CA TYR A 65 20.90 -7.84 0.11
C TYR A 65 21.30 -7.79 1.59
N GLN A 66 21.87 -6.67 2.03
CA GLN A 66 22.30 -6.47 3.42
C GLN A 66 21.11 -6.29 4.38
N THR A 67 19.99 -5.74 3.90
CA THR A 67 18.82 -5.42 4.73
C THR A 67 17.73 -6.50 4.72
N THR A 68 17.74 -7.42 3.75
CA THR A 68 16.70 -8.44 3.59
C THR A 68 17.01 -9.74 4.33
N TYR A 69 16.05 -10.23 5.11
CA TYR A 69 16.06 -11.57 5.70
C TYR A 69 14.90 -12.43 5.14
N PRO A 70 15.12 -13.72 4.83
CA PRO A 70 16.41 -14.43 4.87
C PRO A 70 17.37 -13.98 3.74
N LYS A 71 18.68 -14.09 4.00
CA LYS A 71 19.77 -13.74 3.05
C LYS A 71 19.87 -14.77 1.91
N ASN A 72 18.80 -14.92 1.13
CA ASN A 72 18.73 -15.81 -0.02
C ASN A 72 18.81 -14.99 -1.32
N PRO A 73 19.87 -15.15 -2.13
CA PRO A 73 20.07 -14.41 -3.37
C PRO A 73 18.89 -14.48 -4.36
N ARG A 74 18.20 -15.62 -4.44
CA ARG A 74 17.03 -15.80 -5.33
C ARG A 74 15.82 -15.03 -4.82
N THR A 75 15.58 -15.05 -3.51
CA THR A 75 14.51 -14.27 -2.87
C THR A 75 14.77 -12.78 -3.02
N ILE A 76 16.02 -12.35 -2.87
CA ILE A 76 16.45 -10.95 -3.03
C ILE A 76 16.31 -10.53 -4.50
N TYR A 77 16.68 -11.39 -5.45
CA TYR A 77 16.45 -11.14 -6.86
C TYR A 77 14.96 -11.01 -7.21
N GLN A 78 14.09 -11.87 -6.67
CA GLN A 78 12.64 -11.76 -6.85
C GLN A 78 12.09 -10.48 -6.23
N ARG A 79 12.62 -10.07 -5.07
CA ARG A 79 12.25 -8.80 -4.42
C ARG A 79 12.67 -7.60 -5.28
N VAL A 80 13.89 -7.61 -5.83
CA VAL A 80 14.39 -6.60 -6.78
C VAL A 80 13.52 -6.57 -8.05
N PHE A 81 13.21 -7.73 -8.62
CA PHE A 81 12.31 -7.84 -9.77
C PHE A 81 10.93 -7.23 -9.49
N ASN A 82 10.36 -7.51 -8.33
CA ASN A 82 9.06 -6.95 -7.92
C ASN A 82 9.12 -5.44 -7.70
N ILE A 83 10.20 -4.93 -7.09
CA ILE A 83 10.46 -3.49 -6.93
C ILE A 83 10.51 -2.81 -8.30
N ILE A 84 11.16 -3.41 -9.29
CA ILE A 84 11.28 -2.78 -10.61
C ILE A 84 9.96 -2.85 -11.38
N LYS A 85 9.26 -3.98 -11.28
CA LYS A 85 7.98 -4.18 -11.95
C LYS A 85 6.88 -3.30 -11.35
N ASN A 86 6.90 -3.10 -10.03
CA ASN A 86 5.91 -2.35 -9.27
C ASN A 86 6.57 -1.53 -8.15
N PRO A 87 7.28 -0.43 -8.49
CA PRO A 87 8.07 0.34 -7.52
C PRO A 87 7.21 1.01 -6.47
N ILE A 88 6.05 1.53 -6.88
CA ILE A 88 5.09 2.17 -5.98
C ILE A 88 4.59 1.19 -4.92
N LEU A 89 4.11 0.02 -5.35
CA LEU A 89 3.59 -1.02 -4.45
C LEU A 89 4.67 -1.53 -3.50
N SER A 90 5.90 -1.69 -4.00
CA SER A 90 6.99 -2.22 -3.18
C SER A 90 7.47 -1.22 -2.11
N LEU A 91 7.35 0.08 -2.39
CA LEU A 91 7.60 1.16 -1.43
C LEU A 91 6.50 1.25 -0.37
N GLU A 92 5.23 1.11 -0.77
CA GLU A 92 4.08 1.07 0.13
C GLU A 92 4.17 -0.16 1.07
N ASP A 93 4.50 -1.33 0.53
CA ASP A 93 4.76 -2.56 1.28
C ASP A 93 5.96 -2.42 2.23
N ALA A 94 7.04 -1.75 1.79
CA ALA A 94 8.19 -1.46 2.64
C ALA A 94 7.81 -0.55 3.82
N ALA A 95 6.96 0.46 3.58
CA ALA A 95 6.48 1.37 4.61
C ALA A 95 5.56 0.64 5.61
N GLU A 96 4.65 -0.21 5.13
CA GLU A 96 3.72 -0.99 5.97
C GLU A 96 4.43 -2.06 6.80
N ASN A 97 5.54 -2.63 6.31
CA ASN A 97 6.29 -3.67 7.04
C ASN A 97 7.52 -3.13 7.81
N GLY A 98 7.74 -1.82 7.82
CA GLY A 98 8.76 -1.21 8.67
C GLY A 98 10.18 -1.21 8.11
N ASP A 99 10.35 -1.43 6.81
CA ASP A 99 11.65 -1.43 6.12
C ASP A 99 12.11 0.01 5.78
N LEU A 100 12.50 0.75 6.82
CA LEU A 100 12.99 2.13 6.68
C LEU A 100 14.16 2.25 5.70
N ASN A 101 15.04 1.24 5.65
CA ASN A 101 16.21 1.28 4.77
C ASN A 101 15.77 1.23 3.30
N LEU A 102 14.80 0.38 2.98
CA LEU A 102 14.25 0.31 1.63
C LEU A 102 13.46 1.58 1.26
N VAL A 103 12.68 2.12 2.20
CA VAL A 103 11.96 3.39 2.00
C VAL A 103 12.93 4.54 1.69
N ARG A 104 14.02 4.68 2.47
CA ARG A 104 15.06 5.68 2.22
C ARG A 104 15.74 5.47 0.88
N LEU A 105 16.19 4.24 0.62
CA LEU A 105 16.91 3.89 -0.59
C LEU A 105 16.12 4.26 -1.85
N LEU A 106 14.82 3.93 -1.89
CA LEU A 106 13.97 4.19 -3.05
C LEU A 106 13.54 5.66 -3.17
N LEU A 107 13.42 6.40 -2.06
CA LEU A 107 13.18 7.85 -2.10
C LEU A 107 14.45 8.64 -2.47
N GLU A 108 15.63 8.24 -1.99
CA GLU A 108 16.91 8.89 -2.28
C GLU A 108 17.35 8.66 -3.72
N THR A 109 17.23 7.42 -4.24
CA THR A 109 17.52 7.09 -5.64
C THR A 109 16.67 7.89 -6.63
N SER A 110 15.43 8.23 -6.27
CA SER A 110 14.59 9.13 -7.07
C SER A 110 15.13 10.55 -7.17
N SER A 111 15.98 11.00 -6.24
CA SER A 111 16.45 12.39 -6.15
C SER A 111 17.85 12.63 -6.76
N SER A 112 18.79 11.68 -6.65
CA SER A 112 20.19 11.88 -7.04
C SER A 112 20.49 11.60 -8.52
N ASP A 113 19.80 10.63 -9.14
CA ASP A 113 20.05 10.24 -10.54
C ASP A 113 19.38 11.16 -11.58
N LEU A 114 18.40 11.97 -11.15
CA LEU A 114 17.76 13.00 -11.98
C LEU A 114 18.75 14.08 -12.45
N SER A 115 19.71 14.45 -11.61
CA SER A 115 20.68 15.52 -11.92
C SER A 115 21.76 15.11 -12.92
N LYS A 116 22.11 13.81 -12.97
CA LYS A 116 23.15 13.26 -13.84
C LYS A 116 22.59 12.69 -15.14
N SER A 117 21.42 12.05 -15.09
CA SER A 117 20.76 11.45 -16.26
C SER A 117 20.20 12.50 -17.22
N SER A 118 19.63 13.60 -16.70
CA SER A 118 19.13 14.71 -17.54
C SER A 118 20.22 15.38 -18.39
N LYS A 119 21.41 15.62 -17.80
CA LYS A 119 22.57 16.18 -18.52
C LYS A 119 23.13 15.23 -19.59
N ASN A 120 23.22 13.93 -19.29
CA ASN A 120 23.76 12.95 -20.23
C ASN A 120 22.82 12.64 -21.41
N LEU A 121 21.51 12.86 -21.25
CA LEU A 121 20.53 12.68 -22.33
C LEU A 121 20.46 13.88 -23.26
N SER A 122 20.55 15.12 -22.75
CA SER A 122 20.60 16.32 -23.62
C SER A 122 21.85 16.33 -24.51
N GLU A 123 22.97 15.80 -24.04
CA GLU A 123 24.20 15.67 -24.84
C GLU A 123 24.13 14.53 -25.87
N LYS A 124 23.28 13.51 -25.65
CA LYS A 124 23.14 12.35 -26.54
C LYS A 124 22.04 12.50 -27.59
N THR A 125 21.10 13.43 -27.44
CA THR A 125 20.02 13.66 -28.42
C THR A 125 20.46 14.46 -29.65
N ASP A 126 21.56 15.21 -29.55
CA ASP A 126 22.09 16.02 -30.68
C ASP A 126 22.89 15.18 -31.68
N SER A 127 23.09 13.89 -31.41
CA SER A 127 23.73 12.96 -32.33
C SER A 127 22.96 11.64 -32.34
N LEU A 128 22.48 11.22 -33.52
CA LEU A 128 22.22 9.81 -33.96
C LEU A 128 20.82 9.62 -34.56
N GLU A 129 20.81 9.60 -35.89
CA GLU A 129 19.65 9.37 -36.77
C GLU A 129 19.41 7.88 -37.10
N ASP A 130 20.16 6.92 -36.55
CA ASP A 130 20.05 5.51 -36.96
C ASP A 130 20.30 4.48 -35.83
N ALA A 131 19.24 3.82 -35.33
CA ALA A 131 19.21 2.41 -34.86
C ALA A 131 17.84 2.02 -34.23
N PRO A 132 16.86 1.46 -34.97
CA PRO A 132 15.46 1.39 -34.51
C PRO A 132 15.11 0.29 -33.47
N THR A 133 15.92 -0.75 -33.31
CA THR A 133 15.48 -1.97 -32.57
C THR A 133 16.08 -2.17 -31.19
N LYS A 134 17.29 -1.63 -30.91
CA LYS A 134 17.87 -1.63 -29.56
C LYS A 134 17.43 -0.41 -28.75
N ILE A 135 17.35 0.74 -29.44
CA ILE A 135 16.88 2.01 -28.91
C ILE A 135 15.41 1.93 -28.47
N SER A 136 14.54 1.15 -29.13
CA SER A 136 13.11 1.07 -28.76
C SER A 136 12.81 0.25 -27.50
N LYS A 137 13.66 -0.74 -27.17
CA LYS A 137 13.56 -1.50 -25.92
C LYS A 137 14.15 -0.69 -24.75
N ASP A 138 15.31 -0.09 -24.96
CA ASP A 138 15.94 0.83 -24.00
C ASP A 138 15.07 2.09 -23.76
N LEU A 139 14.37 2.61 -24.78
CA LEU A 139 13.38 3.68 -24.60
C LEU A 139 12.15 3.20 -23.83
N ARG A 140 11.56 2.04 -24.14
CA ARG A 140 10.36 1.55 -23.44
C ARG A 140 10.61 1.24 -21.97
N GLU A 141 11.76 0.66 -21.64
CA GLU A 141 12.12 0.29 -20.26
C GLU A 141 12.68 1.48 -19.47
N SER A 142 13.38 2.42 -20.11
CA SER A 142 13.70 3.71 -19.49
C SER A 142 12.46 4.61 -19.33
N PHE A 143 11.42 4.47 -20.16
CA PHE A 143 10.13 5.14 -20.00
C PHE A 143 9.33 4.62 -18.80
N LEU A 144 9.36 3.32 -18.49
CA LEU A 144 8.67 2.78 -17.31
C LEU A 144 9.29 3.32 -16.00
N ASN A 145 10.62 3.35 -15.96
CA ASN A 145 11.37 3.88 -14.82
C ASN A 145 11.29 5.42 -14.76
N ARG A 146 11.35 6.13 -15.90
CA ARG A 146 11.09 7.57 -15.98
C ARG A 146 9.67 7.92 -15.55
N ASN A 147 8.64 7.20 -15.97
CA ASN A 147 7.27 7.52 -15.60
C ASN A 147 7.04 7.34 -14.10
N ALA A 148 7.57 6.27 -13.49
CA ALA A 148 7.48 6.09 -12.04
C ALA A 148 8.26 7.19 -11.29
N ILE A 149 9.45 7.55 -11.75
CA ILE A 149 10.30 8.59 -11.15
C ILE A 149 9.73 10.00 -11.40
N GLU A 150 9.23 10.31 -12.59
CA GLU A 150 8.52 11.54 -12.92
C GLU A 150 7.22 11.65 -12.14
N MET A 151 6.49 10.55 -11.93
CA MET A 151 5.33 10.52 -11.04
C MET A 151 5.73 10.79 -9.58
N LEU A 152 6.81 10.19 -9.09
CA LEU A 152 7.39 10.47 -7.77
C LEU A 152 7.84 11.92 -7.63
N THR A 153 8.27 12.56 -8.72
CA THR A 153 8.77 13.93 -8.75
C THR A 153 7.63 14.96 -8.88
N MET A 154 6.72 14.79 -9.85
CA MET A 154 5.54 15.64 -10.06
C MET A 154 4.53 15.54 -8.91
N TYR A 155 4.42 14.37 -8.27
CA TYR A 155 3.45 14.10 -7.21
C TYR A 155 4.12 13.73 -5.88
N LYS A 156 5.36 14.19 -5.62
CA LYS A 156 6.15 13.86 -4.41
C LYS A 156 5.31 13.93 -3.14
N LYS A 157 4.55 15.01 -2.94
CA LYS A 157 3.70 15.19 -1.76
C LYS A 157 2.58 14.15 -1.65
N ARG A 158 1.89 13.82 -2.74
CA ARG A 158 0.84 12.79 -2.75
C ARG A 158 1.43 11.43 -2.42
N TYR A 159 2.62 11.16 -2.95
CA TYR A 159 3.31 9.91 -2.72
C TYR A 159 3.80 9.74 -1.28
N LEU A 160 4.46 10.77 -0.74
CA LEU A 160 4.84 10.82 0.66
C LEU A 160 3.64 10.63 1.61
N ASN A 161 2.49 11.19 1.24
CA ASN A 161 1.24 11.01 1.98
C ASN A 161 0.73 9.56 1.95
N ASN A 162 0.88 8.84 0.83
CA ASN A 162 0.55 7.41 0.76
C ASN A 162 1.49 6.59 1.65
N LEU A 163 2.81 6.80 1.52
CA LEU A 163 3.79 6.12 2.38
C LEU A 163 3.54 6.39 3.87
N MET A 164 3.15 7.63 4.20
CA MET A 164 2.81 8.01 5.56
C MET A 164 1.59 7.23 6.09
N TYR A 165 0.58 7.00 5.25
CA TYR A 165 -0.56 6.17 5.59
C TYR A 165 -0.13 4.73 5.86
N TYR A 166 0.64 4.11 4.97
CA TYR A 166 1.13 2.73 5.15
C TYR A 166 2.05 2.56 6.36
N ALA A 167 2.95 3.52 6.60
CA ALA A 167 3.77 3.54 7.81
C ALA A 167 2.94 3.66 9.08
N GLY A 168 1.87 4.46 9.05
CA GLY A 168 0.87 4.54 10.11
C GLY A 168 0.16 3.21 10.32
N ARG A 169 -0.30 2.59 9.23
CA ARG A 169 -0.99 1.29 9.21
C ARG A 169 -0.16 0.14 9.78
N GLY A 170 1.16 0.17 9.59
CA GLY A 170 2.09 -0.78 10.20
C GLY A 170 2.62 -0.37 11.59
N GLY A 171 2.30 0.84 12.07
CA GLY A 171 2.70 1.30 13.40
C GLY A 171 4.17 1.75 13.52
N HIS A 172 4.80 2.14 12.41
CA HIS A 172 6.25 2.34 12.33
C HIS A 172 6.70 3.79 12.56
N PHE A 173 6.90 4.16 13.82
CA PHE A 173 7.35 5.50 14.25
C PHE A 173 8.62 6.02 13.54
N ASN A 174 9.60 5.15 13.30
CA ASN A 174 10.87 5.50 12.65
C ASN A 174 10.66 5.98 11.20
N ILE A 175 9.74 5.35 10.47
CA ILE A 175 9.36 5.75 9.11
C ILE A 175 8.52 7.01 9.14
N ILE A 176 7.56 7.12 10.06
CA ILE A 176 6.74 8.33 10.23
C ILE A 176 7.63 9.55 10.46
N ASN A 177 8.60 9.49 11.39
CA ASN A 177 9.52 10.59 11.66
C ASN A 177 10.35 10.99 10.43
N TYR A 178 10.82 10.00 9.67
CA TYR A 178 11.52 10.25 8.42
C TYR A 178 10.62 10.94 7.39
N LEU A 179 9.39 10.47 7.21
CA LEU A 179 8.44 11.05 6.26
C LEU A 179 7.97 12.46 6.69
N ILE A 180 7.88 12.76 7.99
CA ILE A 180 7.65 14.12 8.50
C ILE A 180 8.79 15.04 8.04
N SER A 181 10.05 14.59 8.16
CA SER A 181 11.21 15.38 7.71
C SER A 181 11.21 15.62 6.18
N GLU A 182 10.58 14.74 5.42
CA GLU A 182 10.36 14.90 3.97
C GLU A 182 9.12 15.76 3.62
N GLY A 183 8.36 16.21 4.62
CA GLY A 183 7.19 17.09 4.44
C GLY A 183 5.86 16.36 4.18
N ALA A 184 5.77 15.07 4.55
CA ALA A 184 4.53 14.30 4.48
C ALA A 184 3.47 14.81 5.49
N ASN A 185 2.19 14.66 5.15
CA ASN A 185 1.08 15.08 5.99
C ASN A 185 0.85 14.09 7.15
N ILE A 186 1.06 14.56 8.39
CA ILE A 186 0.90 13.76 9.62
C ILE A 186 -0.49 13.14 9.77
N ASN A 187 -1.55 13.78 9.25
CA ASN A 187 -2.91 13.25 9.32
C ASN A 187 -3.08 11.94 8.53
N LYS A 188 -2.17 11.62 7.61
CA LYS A 188 -2.16 10.34 6.91
C LYS A 188 -1.64 9.21 7.80
N ALA A 189 -0.64 9.47 8.63
CA ALA A 189 -0.20 8.51 9.64
C ALA A 189 -1.31 8.25 10.67
N LEU A 190 -2.05 9.29 11.06
CA LEU A 190 -3.17 9.14 11.99
C LEU A 190 -4.28 8.24 11.42
N ALA A 191 -4.68 8.46 10.17
CA ALA A 191 -5.64 7.61 9.48
C ALA A 191 -5.15 6.15 9.38
N GLY A 192 -3.90 5.93 8.94
CA GLY A 192 -3.33 4.60 8.85
C GLY A 192 -3.23 3.90 10.20
N ALA A 193 -2.74 4.59 11.23
CA ALA A 193 -2.60 4.04 12.59
C ALA A 193 -3.94 3.66 13.21
N ALA A 194 -4.98 4.46 12.93
CA ALA A 194 -6.33 4.17 13.35
C ALA A 194 -6.88 2.91 12.64
N TYR A 195 -6.71 2.80 11.31
CA TYR A 195 -7.10 1.63 10.53
C TYR A 195 -6.31 0.36 10.89
N GLY A 196 -5.03 0.49 11.24
CA GLY A 196 -4.14 -0.63 11.61
C GLY A 196 -4.19 -1.02 13.10
N GLY A 197 -4.97 -0.32 13.93
CA GLY A 197 -5.18 -0.71 15.32
C GLY A 197 -4.08 -0.30 16.30
N HIS A 198 -3.27 0.70 15.94
CA HIS A 198 -2.15 1.14 16.76
C HIS A 198 -2.52 2.26 17.73
N LEU A 199 -3.26 1.94 18.80
CA LEU A 199 -3.75 2.92 19.80
C LEU A 199 -2.65 3.84 20.35
N ASN A 200 -1.50 3.29 20.77
CA ASN A 200 -0.40 4.10 21.31
C ASN A 200 0.14 5.10 20.29
N LEU A 201 0.14 4.74 19.00
CA LEU A 201 0.56 5.63 17.93
C LEU A 201 -0.50 6.68 17.65
N VAL A 202 -1.79 6.31 17.65
CA VAL A 202 -2.91 7.27 17.55
C VAL A 202 -2.82 8.34 18.64
N ASP A 203 -2.68 7.92 19.90
CA ASP A 203 -2.56 8.85 21.03
C ASP A 203 -1.33 9.76 20.87
N HIS A 204 -0.17 9.20 20.53
CA HIS A 204 1.04 10.01 20.31
C HIS A 204 0.90 10.99 19.14
N LEU A 205 0.26 10.58 18.04
CA LEU A 205 0.06 11.44 16.87
C LEU A 205 -0.81 12.65 17.21
N ILE A 206 -1.87 12.45 17.99
CA ILE A 206 -2.80 13.50 18.40
C ILE A 206 -2.15 14.40 19.47
N ASP A 207 -1.63 13.78 20.53
CA ASP A 207 -1.26 14.49 21.76
C ASP A 207 0.15 15.11 21.67
N ASN A 208 1.06 14.54 20.86
CA ASN A 208 2.46 14.97 20.78
C ASN A 208 2.88 15.51 19.40
N LEU A 209 2.32 14.99 18.31
CA LEU A 209 2.73 15.36 16.94
C LEU A 209 1.74 16.28 16.20
N GLY A 210 0.65 16.66 16.87
CA GLY A 210 -0.28 17.68 16.36
C GLY A 210 -1.14 17.22 15.19
N ALA A 211 -1.45 15.93 15.07
CA ALA A 211 -2.43 15.43 14.12
C ALA A 211 -3.84 15.90 14.51
N THR A 212 -4.59 16.43 13.55
CA THR A 212 -5.85 17.16 13.79
C THR A 212 -7.07 16.52 13.13
N ASN A 213 -6.90 15.58 12.19
CA ASN A 213 -8.03 14.94 11.50
C ASN A 213 -8.65 13.81 12.33
N ILE A 214 -9.22 14.15 13.48
CA ILE A 214 -9.72 13.18 14.45
C ILE A 214 -10.97 12.44 13.94
N TYR A 215 -11.85 13.12 13.20
CA TYR A 215 -13.03 12.49 12.60
C TYR A 215 -12.66 11.44 11.55
N GLY A 216 -11.65 11.72 10.72
CA GLY A 216 -11.11 10.73 9.79
C GLY A 216 -10.50 9.53 10.53
N ALA A 217 -9.74 9.77 11.60
CA ALA A 217 -9.19 8.70 12.43
C ALA A 217 -10.29 7.83 13.07
N LEU A 218 -11.38 8.45 13.54
CA LEU A 218 -12.53 7.74 14.11
C LEU A 218 -13.20 6.84 13.07
N GLN A 219 -13.37 7.33 11.84
CA GLN A 219 -13.93 6.56 10.73
C GLN A 219 -13.04 5.36 10.38
N GLU A 220 -11.72 5.58 10.25
CA GLU A 220 -10.74 4.55 9.90
C GLU A 220 -10.61 3.49 11.00
N ALA A 221 -10.62 3.88 12.28
CA ALA A 221 -10.64 2.94 13.39
C ALA A 221 -11.92 2.09 13.42
N ALA A 222 -13.07 2.70 13.10
CA ALA A 222 -14.33 1.99 13.03
C ALA A 222 -14.38 1.01 11.85
N TYR A 223 -13.89 1.43 10.69
CA TYR A 223 -13.79 0.60 9.49
C TYR A 223 -12.76 -0.54 9.63
N GLY A 224 -11.67 -0.33 10.37
CA GLY A 224 -10.68 -1.38 10.68
C GLY A 224 -11.02 -2.27 11.87
N GLY A 225 -12.13 -2.01 12.59
CA GLY A 225 -12.59 -2.89 13.67
C GLY A 225 -11.91 -2.68 15.02
N HIS A 226 -11.41 -1.48 15.26
CA HIS A 226 -10.65 -1.15 16.47
C HIS A 226 -11.49 -0.39 17.50
N LEU A 227 -12.42 -1.09 18.15
CA LEU A 227 -13.34 -0.52 19.14
C LEU A 227 -12.61 0.23 20.29
N ASN A 228 -11.45 -0.28 20.73
CA ASN A 228 -10.62 0.38 21.74
C ASN A 228 -10.16 1.78 21.29
N ILE A 229 -9.80 1.96 20.02
CA ILE A 229 -9.43 3.25 19.44
C ILE A 229 -10.66 4.14 19.26
N VAL A 230 -11.77 3.60 18.77
CA VAL A 230 -13.05 4.32 18.68
C VAL A 230 -13.43 4.92 20.04
N ILE A 231 -13.38 4.12 21.11
CA ILE A 231 -13.67 4.59 22.47
C ILE A 231 -12.66 5.64 22.93
N ALA A 232 -11.36 5.45 22.67
CA ALA A 232 -10.32 6.41 23.06
C ALA A 232 -10.48 7.76 22.35
N ILE A 233 -10.85 7.77 21.08
CA ILE A 233 -11.09 8.99 20.31
C ILE A 233 -12.36 9.70 20.81
N LEU A 234 -13.47 8.98 21.00
CA LEU A 234 -14.73 9.57 21.48
C LEU A 234 -14.63 10.21 22.88
N LYS A 235 -13.71 9.72 23.72
CA LYS A 235 -13.41 10.33 25.03
C LYS A 235 -12.83 11.76 24.92
N ARG A 236 -12.36 12.18 23.76
CA ARG A 236 -11.84 13.54 23.50
C ARG A 236 -12.98 14.52 23.14
N GLU A 237 -14.11 14.42 23.86
CA GLU A 237 -15.30 15.26 23.70
C GLU A 237 -15.95 15.23 22.30
N ILE A 238 -15.81 14.12 21.58
CA ILE A 238 -16.48 13.90 20.28
C ILE A 238 -17.78 13.15 20.51
N SER A 239 -18.88 13.73 20.07
CA SER A 239 -20.24 13.19 20.27
C SER A 239 -20.90 12.66 18.99
N ASP A 240 -20.17 12.59 17.87
CA ASP A 240 -20.70 12.05 16.61
C ASP A 240 -20.54 10.53 16.58
N TYR A 241 -21.57 9.83 17.06
CA TYR A 241 -21.64 8.38 17.04
C TYR A 241 -22.10 7.79 15.69
N ASN A 242 -22.50 8.62 14.72
CA ASN A 242 -22.81 8.13 13.38
C ASN A 242 -21.54 7.74 12.63
N ILE A 243 -20.41 8.41 12.87
CA ILE A 243 -19.12 8.03 12.27
C ILE A 243 -18.74 6.57 12.58
N PRO A 244 -18.67 6.14 13.86
CA PRO A 244 -18.39 4.75 14.17
C PRO A 244 -19.50 3.80 13.72
N LEU A 245 -20.77 4.24 13.71
CA LEU A 245 -21.87 3.43 13.16
C LEU A 245 -21.64 3.11 11.67
N MET A 246 -21.34 4.12 10.85
CA MET A 246 -21.10 3.93 9.41
C MET A 246 -19.84 3.12 9.16
N GLY A 247 -18.73 3.46 9.81
CA GLY A 247 -17.46 2.73 9.65
C GLY A 247 -17.57 1.27 10.08
N GLY A 248 -18.19 1.02 11.24
CA GLY A 248 -18.43 -0.34 11.73
C GLY A 248 -19.38 -1.13 10.84
N ALA A 249 -20.42 -0.49 10.29
CA ALA A 249 -21.32 -1.13 9.34
C ALA A 249 -20.62 -1.48 8.02
N GLN A 250 -19.77 -0.58 7.52
CA GLN A 250 -19.01 -0.78 6.27
C GLN A 250 -17.90 -1.83 6.41
N GLY A 251 -17.30 -2.00 7.61
CA GLY A 251 -16.26 -3.00 7.89
C GLY A 251 -16.78 -4.30 8.51
N GLY A 252 -18.09 -4.39 8.79
CA GLY A 252 -18.72 -5.59 9.35
C GLY A 252 -18.47 -5.81 10.84
N HIS A 253 -18.06 -4.75 11.55
CA HIS A 253 -17.69 -4.78 12.96
C HIS A 253 -18.89 -4.55 13.86
N LEU A 254 -19.62 -5.64 14.14
CA LEU A 254 -20.85 -5.62 14.92
C LEU A 254 -20.67 -5.01 16.32
N ASP A 255 -19.55 -5.27 17.01
CA ASP A 255 -19.25 -4.69 18.33
C ASP A 255 -19.18 -3.15 18.32
N ILE A 256 -18.67 -2.56 17.24
CA ILE A 256 -18.63 -1.11 17.04
C ILE A 256 -20.03 -0.56 16.71
N VAL A 257 -20.79 -1.26 15.87
CA VAL A 257 -22.18 -0.92 15.56
C VAL A 257 -23.04 -0.95 16.83
N GLU A 258 -22.94 -2.01 17.63
CA GLU A 258 -23.61 -2.13 18.93
C GLU A 258 -23.28 -0.96 19.84
N TYR A 259 -21.98 -0.66 20.00
CA TYR A 259 -21.51 0.44 20.82
C TYR A 259 -22.08 1.79 20.34
N ALA A 260 -22.01 2.07 19.04
CA ALA A 260 -22.50 3.33 18.47
C ALA A 260 -24.00 3.52 18.71
N ILE A 261 -24.81 2.47 18.52
CA ILE A 261 -26.26 2.54 18.75
C ILE A 261 -26.58 2.66 20.25
N GLN A 262 -25.84 1.97 21.13
CA GLN A 262 -25.99 2.15 22.59
C GLN A 262 -25.67 3.59 23.03
N LYS A 263 -24.80 4.29 22.31
CA LYS A 263 -24.50 5.72 22.51
C LYS A 263 -25.47 6.67 21.81
N GLY A 264 -26.47 6.15 21.11
CA GLY A 264 -27.55 6.94 20.52
C GLY A 264 -27.34 7.37 19.07
N ALA A 265 -26.51 6.67 18.29
CA ALA A 265 -26.38 6.91 16.86
C ALA A 265 -27.74 6.72 16.13
N PRO A 266 -28.28 7.75 15.44
CA PRO A 266 -29.63 7.68 14.88
C PRO A 266 -29.74 7.04 13.49
N ASN A 267 -28.66 6.95 12.70
CA ASN A 267 -28.74 6.67 11.26
C ASN A 267 -28.80 5.16 10.92
N LEU A 268 -29.73 4.41 11.52
CA LEU A 268 -29.80 2.95 11.36
C LEU A 268 -30.08 2.50 9.91
N ASN A 269 -30.93 3.21 9.17
CA ASN A 269 -31.25 2.85 7.78
C ASN A 269 -30.07 3.05 6.83
N GLU A 270 -29.27 4.10 7.05
CA GLU A 270 -28.04 4.30 6.27
C GLU A 270 -27.04 3.18 6.59
N ALA A 271 -26.88 2.84 7.87
CA ALA A 271 -26.02 1.73 8.30
C ALA A 271 -26.47 0.41 7.68
N LEU A 272 -27.79 0.19 7.58
CA LEU A 272 -28.38 -1.02 7.02
C LEU A 272 -28.04 -1.13 5.53
N ARG A 273 -28.22 -0.04 4.78
CA ARG A 273 -27.85 0.04 3.36
C ARG A 273 -26.35 -0.20 3.15
N VAL A 274 -25.50 0.44 3.95
CA VAL A 274 -24.05 0.27 3.90
C VAL A 274 -23.64 -1.18 4.17
N ALA A 275 -24.13 -1.79 5.25
CA ALA A 275 -23.81 -3.18 5.61
C ALA A 275 -24.30 -4.18 4.56
N ALA A 276 -25.48 -3.95 3.99
CA ALA A 276 -26.03 -4.79 2.93
C ALA A 276 -25.20 -4.70 1.63
N GLY A 277 -24.72 -3.50 1.28
CA GLY A 277 -23.84 -3.27 0.13
C GLY A 277 -22.36 -3.62 0.38
N THR A 278 -22.00 -4.18 1.54
CA THR A 278 -20.61 -4.55 1.88
C THR A 278 -20.47 -5.97 2.44
N ASP A 279 -21.47 -6.83 2.22
CA ASP A 279 -21.42 -8.26 2.56
C ASP A 279 -21.44 -8.60 4.06
N HIS A 280 -22.16 -7.82 4.87
CA HIS A 280 -22.15 -7.96 6.33
C HIS A 280 -23.51 -8.35 6.91
N LEU A 281 -23.95 -9.58 6.61
CA LEU A 281 -25.26 -10.11 7.04
C LEU A 281 -25.50 -10.03 8.56
N ASN A 282 -24.49 -10.31 9.38
CA ASN A 282 -24.59 -10.21 10.84
C ASN A 282 -24.93 -8.78 11.32
N VAL A 283 -24.39 -7.77 10.64
CA VAL A 283 -24.70 -6.36 10.93
C VAL A 283 -26.08 -6.00 10.39
N VAL A 284 -26.45 -6.48 9.19
CA VAL A 284 -27.79 -6.31 8.61
C VAL A 284 -28.88 -6.83 9.54
N ASP A 285 -28.76 -8.08 10.00
CA ASP A 285 -29.71 -8.72 10.93
C ASP A 285 -29.83 -7.91 12.23
N TYR A 286 -28.70 -7.50 12.81
CA TYR A 286 -28.70 -6.68 14.02
C TYR A 286 -29.38 -5.32 13.81
N LEU A 287 -29.11 -4.63 12.70
CA LEU A 287 -29.70 -3.32 12.44
C LEU A 287 -31.23 -3.40 12.27
N ILE A 288 -31.73 -4.44 11.60
CA ILE A 288 -33.17 -4.70 11.48
C ILE A 288 -33.76 -4.98 12.86
N TYR A 289 -33.11 -5.83 13.67
CA TYR A 289 -33.50 -6.08 15.06
C TYR A 289 -33.55 -4.79 15.90
N ARG A 290 -32.65 -3.84 15.65
CA ARG A 290 -32.63 -2.51 16.30
C ARG A 290 -33.61 -1.49 15.72
N GLY A 291 -34.40 -1.88 14.71
CA GLY A 291 -35.49 -1.06 14.16
C GLY A 291 -35.16 -0.31 12.86
N ALA A 292 -34.06 -0.66 12.17
CA ALA A 292 -33.89 -0.25 10.78
C ALA A 292 -34.99 -0.87 9.92
N TRP A 293 -35.61 -0.06 9.06
CA TRP A 293 -36.84 -0.44 8.34
C TRP A 293 -36.72 -0.31 6.81
N ASP A 294 -35.68 0.33 6.29
CA ASP A 294 -35.48 0.53 4.85
C ASP A 294 -34.94 -0.73 4.15
N LEU A 295 -35.74 -1.80 4.17
CA LEU A 295 -35.37 -3.10 3.61
C LEU A 295 -35.20 -3.08 2.09
N ASN A 296 -36.01 -2.26 1.38
CA ASN A 296 -35.92 -2.13 -0.08
C ASN A 296 -34.64 -1.37 -0.50
N GLY A 297 -34.28 -0.33 0.24
CA GLY A 297 -32.99 0.34 0.07
C GLY A 297 -31.84 -0.63 0.30
N ALA A 298 -31.89 -1.41 1.39
CA ALA A 298 -30.88 -2.43 1.69
C ALA A 298 -30.79 -3.51 0.60
N LEU A 299 -31.94 -3.96 0.07
CA LEU A 299 -32.00 -4.96 -1.00
C LEU A 299 -31.34 -4.44 -2.27
N SER A 300 -31.57 -3.16 -2.59
CA SER A 300 -30.96 -2.50 -3.75
C SER A 300 -29.45 -2.40 -3.63
N GLU A 301 -28.91 -2.10 -2.43
CA GLU A 301 -27.46 -2.06 -2.19
C GLU A 301 -26.84 -3.47 -2.19
N ALA A 302 -27.50 -4.47 -1.61
CA ALA A 302 -27.04 -5.86 -1.68
C ALA A 302 -26.98 -6.37 -3.13
N ALA A 303 -27.95 -5.99 -3.96
CA ALA A 303 -27.96 -6.30 -5.39
C ALA A 303 -26.86 -5.53 -6.15
N ALA A 304 -26.60 -4.28 -5.79
CA ALA A 304 -25.49 -3.49 -6.34
C ALA A 304 -24.11 -4.08 -5.99
N GLY A 305 -23.97 -4.70 -4.82
CA GLY A 305 -22.72 -5.31 -4.34
C GLY A 305 -22.52 -6.76 -4.75
N GLY A 306 -23.52 -7.43 -5.32
CA GLY A 306 -23.37 -8.84 -5.72
C GLY A 306 -23.72 -9.86 -4.63
N TYR A 307 -24.42 -9.47 -3.56
CA TYR A 307 -24.59 -10.29 -2.36
C TYR A 307 -25.95 -10.98 -2.29
N GLN A 308 -26.14 -12.02 -3.12
CA GLN A 308 -27.42 -12.75 -3.24
C GLN A 308 -27.94 -13.28 -1.88
N HIS A 309 -27.09 -13.79 -1.00
CA HIS A 309 -27.53 -14.34 0.29
C HIS A 309 -28.11 -13.27 1.23
N ILE A 310 -27.61 -12.03 1.18
CA ILE A 310 -28.20 -10.89 1.90
C ILE A 310 -29.53 -10.51 1.25
N MET A 311 -29.63 -10.55 -0.07
CA MET A 311 -30.89 -10.28 -0.77
C MET A 311 -31.97 -11.30 -0.39
N GLU A 312 -31.64 -12.58 -0.37
CA GLU A 312 -32.52 -13.67 0.09
C GLU A 312 -33.05 -13.38 1.50
N TYR A 313 -32.14 -13.09 2.43
CA TYR A 313 -32.52 -12.73 3.79
C TYR A 313 -33.41 -11.47 3.86
N LEU A 314 -33.10 -10.40 3.11
CA LEU A 314 -33.90 -9.17 3.11
C LEU A 314 -35.30 -9.39 2.52
N ILE A 315 -35.43 -10.24 1.49
CA ILE A 315 -36.73 -10.64 0.93
C ILE A 315 -37.53 -11.45 1.97
N GLU A 316 -36.88 -12.35 2.72
CA GLU A 316 -37.52 -13.06 3.84
C GLU A 316 -37.98 -12.12 4.96
N GLN A 317 -37.24 -11.03 5.21
CA GLN A 317 -37.64 -9.96 6.14
C GLN A 317 -38.73 -9.04 5.58
N GLY A 318 -39.12 -9.20 4.30
CA GLY A 318 -40.23 -8.48 3.69
C GLY A 318 -39.84 -7.35 2.73
N ALA A 319 -38.60 -7.31 2.21
CA ALA A 319 -38.27 -6.46 1.06
C ALA A 319 -39.04 -6.93 -0.19
N THR A 320 -39.63 -5.99 -0.93
CA THR A 320 -40.54 -6.29 -2.05
C THR A 320 -40.14 -5.61 -3.36
N ASP A 321 -39.31 -4.57 -3.33
CA ASP A 321 -38.94 -3.81 -4.53
C ASP A 321 -37.81 -4.49 -5.31
N LEU A 322 -38.17 -5.58 -6.00
CA LEU A 322 -37.22 -6.36 -6.81
C LEU A 322 -36.77 -5.61 -8.07
N ASN A 323 -37.53 -4.63 -8.56
CA ASN A 323 -37.21 -3.90 -9.78
C ASN A 323 -36.05 -2.92 -9.54
N SER A 324 -36.07 -2.19 -8.42
CA SER A 324 -34.94 -1.34 -8.04
C SER A 324 -33.66 -2.16 -7.85
N ALA A 325 -33.76 -3.33 -7.22
CA ALA A 325 -32.66 -4.27 -7.08
C ALA A 325 -32.14 -4.78 -8.45
N LEU A 326 -33.04 -5.06 -9.39
CA LEU A 326 -32.71 -5.51 -10.74
C LEU A 326 -31.91 -4.45 -11.51
N ILE A 327 -32.36 -3.19 -11.44
CA ILE A 327 -31.67 -2.06 -12.06
C ILE A 327 -30.25 -1.96 -11.49
N LYS A 328 -30.09 -2.04 -10.16
CA LYS A 328 -28.78 -1.94 -9.50
C LYS A 328 -27.83 -3.09 -9.83
N ALA A 329 -28.33 -4.32 -9.83
CA ALA A 329 -27.54 -5.48 -10.24
C ALA A 329 -27.08 -5.36 -11.71
N ASN A 330 -27.96 -4.86 -12.58
CA ASN A 330 -27.65 -4.64 -13.99
C ASN A 330 -26.62 -3.52 -14.20
N GLU A 331 -26.75 -2.38 -13.49
CA GLU A 331 -25.78 -1.27 -13.53
C GLU A 331 -24.36 -1.72 -13.11
N ASN A 332 -24.26 -2.67 -12.18
CA ASN A 332 -22.99 -3.19 -11.66
C ASN A 332 -22.52 -4.50 -12.34
N GLY A 333 -23.28 -5.02 -13.31
CA GLY A 333 -22.89 -6.19 -14.11
C GLY A 333 -23.01 -7.53 -13.38
N HIS A 334 -23.82 -7.63 -12.32
CA HIS A 334 -24.05 -8.87 -11.57
C HIS A 334 -25.09 -9.77 -12.27
N ILE A 335 -24.67 -10.43 -13.36
CA ILE A 335 -25.54 -11.25 -14.24
C ILE A 335 -26.29 -12.36 -13.48
N ASP A 336 -25.64 -13.00 -12.52
CA ASP A 336 -26.25 -14.07 -11.72
C ASP A 336 -27.43 -13.53 -10.89
N ILE A 337 -27.28 -12.33 -10.32
CA ILE A 337 -28.34 -11.65 -9.57
C ILE A 337 -29.45 -11.16 -10.48
N VAL A 338 -29.11 -10.61 -11.66
CA VAL A 338 -30.10 -10.22 -12.67
C VAL A 338 -30.98 -11.42 -13.01
N SER A 339 -30.38 -12.58 -13.28
CA SER A 339 -31.11 -13.82 -13.58
C SER A 339 -31.99 -14.25 -12.40
N TYR A 340 -31.42 -14.26 -11.18
CA TYR A 340 -32.13 -14.58 -9.94
C TYR A 340 -33.38 -13.71 -9.69
N LEU A 341 -33.29 -12.40 -9.99
CA LEU A 341 -34.37 -11.43 -9.81
C LEU A 341 -35.45 -11.56 -10.90
N LEU A 342 -35.06 -11.78 -12.16
CA LEU A 342 -35.99 -12.02 -13.27
C LEU A 342 -36.80 -13.30 -13.04
N ASP A 343 -36.17 -14.38 -12.54
CA ASP A 343 -36.84 -15.63 -12.17
C ASP A 343 -37.88 -15.43 -11.04
N ARG A 344 -37.74 -14.36 -10.26
CA ARG A 344 -38.67 -13.94 -9.20
C ARG A 344 -39.69 -12.90 -9.65
N GLY A 345 -39.75 -12.60 -10.94
CA GLY A 345 -40.75 -11.72 -11.53
C GLY A 345 -40.39 -10.24 -11.51
N ALA A 346 -39.13 -9.87 -11.22
CA ALA A 346 -38.66 -8.51 -11.44
C ALA A 346 -38.73 -8.14 -12.94
N GLN A 347 -38.94 -6.87 -13.24
CA GLN A 347 -39.10 -6.33 -14.60
C GLN A 347 -38.28 -5.05 -14.77
N PHE A 348 -37.80 -4.81 -16.00
CA PHE A 348 -37.07 -3.60 -16.41
C PHE A 348 -37.95 -2.38 -16.55
#